data_AF-A0A2N1S4R3-F1
#
_entry.id   AF-A0A2N1S4R3-F1
#
_cell.length_a   1.000
_cell.length_b   1.000
_cell.length_c   1.000
_cell.angle_alpha   90.00
_cell.angle_beta   90.00
_cell.angle_gamma   90.00
#
_symmetry.space_group_name_H-M   'P 1'
#
loop_
_entity.id
_entity.type
_entity.pdbx_description
1 polymer ?
#
loop_
_entity_poly.entity_id
_entity_poly.type
_entity_poly.pdbx_seq_one_letter_code
_entity_poly.pdbx_strand_id
1 'polypeptide(L)'
;SQPLDTLVAVRSEGHEGWMLQRDSHDMSTLPPCDGVRLLGPYDPLLAIPRRHLLVHGKAQYKYFFRSAGSPGMVLYDGTVVAGWSYRRRGGTFSLVVEDIGEALGRIATEEIESEAAHVAEALGLVFDGFSIARH
;
A
#
# COMPACT_ATOMS: atom_id res chain seq x y z
N SER A 1 -35.62 4.76 -8.99
CA SER A 1 -34.34 4.60 -8.27
C SER A 1 -33.83 3.19 -8.52
N GLN A 2 -32.57 3.01 -8.92
CA GLN A 2 -32.00 1.65 -8.98
C GLN A 2 -31.82 1.11 -7.55
N PRO A 3 -31.99 -0.21 -7.32
CA PRO A 3 -31.77 -0.81 -6.01
C PRO A 3 -30.31 -0.63 -5.59
N LEU A 4 -30.07 -0.24 -4.33
CA LEU A 4 -28.71 0.01 -3.82
C LEU A 4 -27.83 -1.26 -3.78
N ASP A 5 -28.44 -2.43 -3.84
CA ASP A 5 -27.78 -3.74 -3.67
C ASP A 5 -27.62 -4.51 -4.98
N THR A 6 -27.93 -3.90 -6.14
CA THR A 6 -27.72 -4.57 -7.43
C THR A 6 -26.23 -4.73 -7.70
N LEU A 7 -25.81 -5.95 -8.03
CA LEU A 7 -24.42 -6.29 -8.34
C LEU A 7 -24.21 -6.41 -9.85
N VAL A 8 -23.04 -5.98 -10.31
CA VAL A 8 -22.55 -6.20 -11.68
C VAL A 8 -21.27 -7.02 -11.64
N ALA A 9 -21.09 -7.88 -12.63
CA ALA A 9 -19.84 -8.62 -12.80
C ALA A 9 -18.74 -7.68 -13.29
N VAL A 10 -17.56 -7.79 -12.70
CA VAL A 10 -16.35 -7.04 -13.07
C VAL A 10 -15.18 -8.00 -13.24
N ARG A 11 -14.21 -7.60 -14.06
CA ARG A 11 -12.96 -8.34 -14.24
C ARG A 11 -11.78 -7.41 -13.98
N SER A 12 -10.86 -7.83 -13.12
CA SER A 12 -9.63 -7.11 -12.79
C SER A 12 -8.46 -8.09 -12.84
N GLU A 13 -7.44 -7.80 -13.64
CA GLU A 13 -6.24 -8.63 -13.77
C GLU A 13 -6.52 -10.14 -13.94
N GLY A 14 -7.49 -10.47 -14.80
CA GLY A 14 -7.87 -11.87 -15.05
C GLY A 14 -8.74 -12.51 -13.96
N HIS A 15 -9.06 -11.81 -12.88
CA HIS A 15 -9.93 -12.29 -11.81
C HIS A 15 -11.35 -11.72 -11.97
N GLU A 16 -12.35 -12.56 -11.84
CA GLU A 16 -13.76 -12.15 -11.83
C GLU A 16 -14.21 -11.77 -10.41
N GLY A 17 -15.08 -10.76 -10.34
CA GLY A 17 -15.62 -10.25 -9.10
C GLY A 17 -16.98 -9.62 -9.29
N TRP A 18 -17.54 -9.15 -8.18
CA TRP A 18 -18.81 -8.44 -8.14
C TRP A 18 -18.59 -7.09 -7.50
N MET A 19 -19.22 -6.07 -8.06
CA MET A 19 -19.21 -4.69 -7.57
C MET A 19 -20.65 -4.19 -7.51
N LEU A 20 -20.94 -3.23 -6.63
CA LEU A 20 -22.21 -2.53 -6.65
C LEU A 20 -22.40 -1.81 -7.98
N GLN A 21 -23.57 -1.93 -8.61
CA GLN A 21 -23.89 -1.31 -9.89
C GLN A 21 -23.73 0.22 -9.87
N ARG A 22 -24.01 0.84 -8.72
CA ARG A 22 -23.82 2.29 -8.53
C ARG A 22 -22.36 2.70 -8.58
N ASP A 23 -21.45 1.87 -8.07
CA ASP A 23 -20.03 2.20 -8.01
C ASP A 23 -19.34 1.90 -9.36
N SER A 24 -19.95 1.06 -10.22
CA SER A 24 -19.39 0.73 -11.52
C SER A 24 -19.47 1.85 -12.55
N HIS A 25 -20.40 2.80 -12.39
CA HIS A 25 -20.54 3.94 -13.32
C HIS A 25 -19.34 4.88 -13.26
N ASP A 26 -18.78 5.05 -12.07
CA ASP A 26 -17.72 6.02 -11.83
C ASP A 26 -16.32 5.46 -12.11
N MET A 27 -16.17 4.13 -12.23
CA MET A 27 -14.88 3.46 -12.46
C MET A 27 -14.11 3.99 -13.68
N SER A 28 -14.81 4.33 -14.76
CA SER A 28 -14.18 4.87 -15.98
C SER A 28 -13.69 6.31 -15.83
N THR A 29 -14.11 6.99 -14.77
CA THR A 29 -13.78 8.40 -14.49
C THR A 29 -12.80 8.57 -13.34
N LEU A 30 -12.51 7.50 -12.59
CA LEU A 30 -11.53 7.53 -11.51
C LEU A 30 -10.13 7.79 -12.10
N PRO A 31 -9.37 8.74 -11.53
CA PRO A 31 -7.99 8.93 -11.92
C PRO A 31 -7.17 7.67 -11.55
N PRO A 32 -6.08 7.39 -12.27
CA PRO A 32 -5.13 6.37 -11.84
C PRO A 32 -4.59 6.71 -10.46
N CYS A 33 -4.24 5.67 -9.69
CA CYS A 33 -3.45 5.87 -8.48
C CYS A 33 -2.11 6.50 -8.86
N ASP A 34 -1.68 7.50 -8.09
CA ASP A 34 -0.46 8.27 -8.37
C ASP A 34 0.31 8.51 -7.07
N GLY A 35 1.63 8.41 -7.17
CA GLY A 35 2.59 8.70 -6.11
C GLY A 35 2.73 7.60 -5.07
N VAL A 36 3.34 7.96 -3.94
CA VAL A 36 3.71 7.03 -2.87
C VAL A 36 2.66 7.01 -1.76
N ARG A 37 2.34 5.81 -1.26
CA ARG A 37 1.58 5.62 -0.01
C ARG A 37 2.25 4.63 0.92
N LEU A 38 2.31 4.97 2.21
CA LEU A 38 2.83 4.10 3.26
C LEU A 38 1.66 3.51 4.06
N LEU A 39 1.24 2.31 3.69
CA LEU A 39 0.22 1.58 4.47
C LEU A 39 0.86 1.02 5.73
N GLY A 40 0.29 1.38 6.88
CA GLY A 40 0.79 0.94 8.18
C GLY A 40 0.68 -0.58 8.37
N PRO A 41 1.47 -1.15 9.30
CA PRO A 41 1.17 -2.46 9.86
C PRO A 41 -0.30 -2.53 10.30
N TYR A 42 -0.97 -3.63 9.97
CA TYR A 42 -2.39 -3.87 10.29
C TYR A 42 -3.40 -2.90 9.65
N ASP A 43 -3.01 -2.16 8.60
CA ASP A 43 -3.95 -1.34 7.84
C ASP A 43 -5.14 -2.22 7.34
N PRO A 44 -6.40 -1.73 7.42
CA PRO A 44 -7.57 -2.50 6.97
C PRO A 44 -7.46 -3.00 5.54
N LEU A 45 -6.74 -2.29 4.67
CA LEU A 45 -6.49 -2.71 3.31
C LEU A 45 -5.67 -4.02 3.27
N LEU A 46 -4.75 -4.24 4.23
CA LEU A 46 -4.01 -5.51 4.35
C LEU A 46 -4.87 -6.68 4.85
N ALA A 47 -6.00 -6.40 5.48
CA ALA A 47 -6.90 -7.40 6.03
C ALA A 47 -7.92 -7.93 5.00
N ILE A 48 -7.94 -7.40 3.77
CA ILE A 48 -8.92 -7.83 2.76
C ILE A 48 -8.76 -9.32 2.41
N PRO A 49 -9.85 -10.09 2.29
CA PRO A 49 -9.78 -11.50 1.89
C PRO A 49 -9.14 -11.71 0.52
N ARG A 50 -9.34 -10.75 -0.40
CA ARG A 50 -8.83 -10.79 -1.78
C ARG A 50 -7.42 -10.18 -1.87
N ARG A 51 -6.47 -10.77 -1.16
CA ARG A 51 -5.06 -10.28 -1.07
C ARG A 51 -4.36 -10.15 -2.41
N HIS A 52 -4.77 -10.91 -3.42
CA HIS A 52 -4.26 -10.82 -4.80
C HIS A 52 -4.52 -9.46 -5.47
N LEU A 53 -5.43 -8.64 -4.91
CA LEU A 53 -5.66 -7.26 -5.36
C LEU A 53 -4.60 -6.28 -4.87
N LEU A 54 -3.73 -6.70 -3.94
CA LEU A 54 -2.68 -5.85 -3.37
C LEU A 54 -1.29 -6.43 -3.59
N VAL A 55 -1.13 -7.74 -3.47
CA VAL A 55 0.16 -8.41 -3.68
C VAL A 55 0.10 -9.36 -4.87
N HIS A 56 1.18 -9.38 -5.63
CA HIS A 56 1.32 -10.21 -6.81
C HIS A 56 2.41 -11.27 -6.61
N GLY A 57 2.06 -12.52 -6.95
CA GLY A 57 3.01 -13.63 -6.90
C GLY A 57 3.35 -14.13 -5.48
N LYS A 58 4.14 -15.21 -5.45
CA LYS A 58 4.46 -15.93 -4.20
C LYS A 58 5.47 -15.18 -3.32
N ALA A 59 6.37 -14.40 -3.92
CA ALA A 59 7.42 -13.68 -3.20
C ALA A 59 6.83 -12.59 -2.31
N GLN A 60 6.05 -11.67 -2.89
CA GLN A 60 5.34 -10.62 -2.13
C GLN A 60 4.41 -11.23 -1.08
N TYR A 61 3.63 -12.26 -1.45
CA TYR A 61 2.73 -12.91 -0.51
C TYR A 61 3.49 -13.46 0.72
N LYS A 62 4.61 -14.16 0.51
CA LYS A 62 5.43 -14.70 1.60
C LYS A 62 6.03 -13.59 2.46
N TYR A 63 6.45 -12.48 1.86
CA TYR A 63 7.04 -11.36 2.58
C TYR A 63 6.03 -10.65 3.48
N PHE A 64 4.85 -10.28 2.95
CA PHE A 64 3.85 -9.46 3.67
C PHE A 64 2.94 -10.26 4.59
N PHE A 65 2.65 -11.53 4.27
CA PHE A 65 1.75 -12.38 5.04
C PHE A 65 2.48 -13.48 5.81
N ARG A 66 3.73 -13.22 6.20
CA ARG A 66 4.52 -14.08 7.10
C ARG A 66 3.90 -14.13 8.50
N SER A 67 4.20 -15.19 9.24
CA SER A 67 3.75 -15.35 10.64
C SER A 67 4.47 -14.45 11.64
N ALA A 68 5.67 -13.96 11.29
CA ALA A 68 6.50 -13.15 12.17
C ALA A 68 6.50 -11.67 11.74
N GLY A 69 5.90 -10.83 12.58
CA GLY A 69 5.74 -9.40 12.33
C GLY A 69 4.69 -9.09 11.26
N SER A 70 4.40 -7.80 11.10
CA SER A 70 3.54 -7.27 10.04
C SER A 70 4.26 -6.05 9.45
N PRO A 71 5.07 -6.22 8.39
CA PRO A 71 5.66 -5.05 7.72
C PRO A 71 4.53 -4.18 7.13
N GLY A 72 4.73 -2.88 7.13
CA GLY A 72 3.92 -1.96 6.33
C GLY A 72 4.21 -2.15 4.83
N MET A 73 3.32 -1.69 3.97
CA MET A 73 3.52 -1.70 2.51
C MET A 73 3.85 -0.30 2.00
N VAL A 74 4.86 -0.22 1.13
CA VAL A 74 5.09 0.94 0.28
C VAL A 74 4.37 0.68 -1.04
N LEU A 75 3.38 1.52 -1.35
CA LEU A 75 2.74 1.57 -2.65
C LEU A 75 3.36 2.68 -3.50
N TYR A 76 3.54 2.41 -4.79
CA TYR A 76 3.83 3.41 -5.82
C TYR A 76 2.85 3.21 -6.97
N ASP A 77 2.08 4.25 -7.29
CA ASP A 77 1.01 4.23 -8.29
C ASP A 77 0.03 3.06 -8.07
N GLY A 78 -0.28 2.78 -6.79
CA GLY A 78 -1.16 1.70 -6.36
C GLY A 78 -0.53 0.29 -6.37
N THR A 79 0.73 0.14 -6.77
CA THR A 79 1.45 -1.14 -6.80
C THR A 79 2.38 -1.28 -5.61
N VAL A 80 2.42 -2.45 -4.97
CA VAL A 80 3.38 -2.72 -3.88
C VAL A 80 4.80 -2.84 -4.44
N VAL A 81 5.72 -2.05 -3.88
CA VAL A 81 7.11 -1.93 -4.35
C VAL A 81 8.16 -2.13 -3.26
N ALA A 82 7.78 -2.05 -1.99
CA ALA A 82 8.66 -2.35 -0.86
C ALA A 82 7.84 -2.64 0.39
N GLY A 83 8.48 -3.23 1.40
CA GLY A 83 7.96 -3.19 2.76
C GLY A 83 8.53 -2.00 3.53
N TRP A 84 7.93 -1.67 4.66
CA TRP A 84 8.53 -0.69 5.57
C TRP A 84 8.27 -0.98 7.03
N SER A 85 9.16 -0.46 7.86
CA SER A 85 9.02 -0.31 9.31
C SER A 85 9.59 1.04 9.72
N TYR A 86 9.51 1.40 11.00
CA TYR A 86 10.14 2.62 11.48
C TYR A 86 10.80 2.39 12.83
N ARG A 87 11.84 3.19 13.10
CA ARG A 87 12.45 3.28 14.42
C ARG A 87 11.95 4.55 15.08
N ARG A 88 11.46 4.42 16.31
CA ARG A 88 11.10 5.56 17.16
C ARG A 88 12.23 5.86 18.13
N ARG A 89 12.70 7.11 18.17
CA ARG A 89 13.66 7.59 19.19
C ARG A 89 13.14 8.88 19.81
N GLY A 90 12.56 8.78 21.01
CA GLY A 90 11.90 9.92 21.63
C GLY A 90 10.71 10.40 20.79
N GLY A 91 10.83 11.61 20.25
CA GLY A 91 9.83 12.25 19.38
C GLY A 91 10.08 12.08 17.88
N THR A 92 11.06 11.28 17.45
CA THR A 92 11.39 11.12 16.03
C THR A 92 10.94 9.79 15.43
N PHE A 93 10.66 9.84 14.12
CA PHE A 93 10.32 8.73 13.23
C PHE A 93 11.42 8.61 12.18
N SER A 94 12.15 7.50 12.17
CA SER A 94 13.10 7.17 11.10
C SER A 94 12.55 5.99 10.30
N LEU A 95 12.22 6.23 9.03
CA LEU A 95 11.68 5.21 8.15
C LEU A 95 12.77 4.19 7.75
N VAL A 96 12.41 2.92 7.74
CA VAL A 96 13.22 1.83 7.19
C VAL A 96 12.43 1.19 6.07
N VAL A 97 12.85 1.44 4.84
CA VAL A 97 12.31 0.79 3.64
C VAL A 97 13.04 -0.53 3.44
N GLU A 98 12.30 -1.61 3.29
CA GLU A 98 12.82 -2.95 3.02
C GLU A 98 12.63 -3.25 1.53
N ASP A 99 13.74 -3.29 0.79
CA ASP A 99 13.76 -3.66 -0.62
C ASP A 99 13.48 -5.17 -0.75
N ILE A 100 12.38 -5.49 -1.44
CA ILE A 100 11.90 -6.85 -1.67
C ILE A 100 12.18 -7.34 -3.11
N GLY A 101 13.00 -6.60 -3.86
CA GLY A 101 13.37 -6.94 -5.25
C GLY A 101 12.38 -6.44 -6.30
N GLU A 102 11.56 -5.44 -5.97
CA GLU A 102 10.62 -4.79 -6.88
C GLU A 102 11.18 -3.46 -7.41
N ALA A 103 10.38 -2.70 -8.16
CA ALA A 103 10.83 -1.48 -8.86
C ALA A 103 11.02 -0.25 -7.96
N LEU A 104 11.55 -0.40 -6.73
CA LEU A 104 11.77 0.67 -5.75
C LEU A 104 12.61 1.83 -6.32
N GLY A 105 13.59 1.54 -7.17
CA GLY A 105 14.44 2.57 -7.81
C GLY A 105 13.73 3.51 -8.77
N ARG A 106 12.43 3.31 -9.05
CA ARG A 106 11.61 4.24 -9.86
C ARG A 106 11.01 5.38 -9.04
N ILE A 107 10.97 5.25 -7.73
CA ILE A 107 10.35 6.22 -6.84
C ILE A 107 11.33 7.36 -6.59
N ALA A 108 10.87 8.60 -6.70
CA ALA A 108 11.69 9.75 -6.34
C ALA A 108 11.92 9.77 -4.82
N THR A 109 13.13 10.15 -4.40
CA THR A 109 13.48 10.20 -2.98
C THR A 109 12.56 11.15 -2.23
N GLU A 110 12.23 12.28 -2.85
CA GLU A 110 11.36 13.31 -2.30
C GLU A 110 9.92 12.81 -2.08
N GLU A 111 9.43 11.86 -2.90
CA GLU A 111 8.09 11.28 -2.72
C GLU A 111 8.04 10.36 -1.49
N ILE A 112 9.10 9.56 -1.27
CA ILE A 112 9.23 8.73 -0.06
C ILE A 112 9.30 9.63 1.17
N GLU A 113 10.12 10.68 1.14
CA GLU A 113 10.28 11.62 2.25
C GLU A 113 8.97 12.36 2.58
N SER A 114 8.25 12.83 1.56
CA SER A 114 6.97 13.52 1.73
C SER A 114 5.93 12.62 2.40
N GLU A 115 5.77 11.38 1.93
CA GLU A 115 4.82 10.44 2.51
C GLU A 115 5.27 10.00 3.92
N ALA A 116 6.57 9.80 4.15
CA ALA A 116 7.10 9.47 5.47
C ALA A 116 6.86 10.59 6.49
N ALA A 117 7.01 11.85 6.08
CA ALA A 117 6.70 13.02 6.90
C ALA A 117 5.21 13.06 7.26
N HIS A 118 4.32 12.76 6.29
CA HIS A 118 2.89 12.71 6.52
C HIS A 118 2.50 11.62 7.55
N VAL A 119 3.05 10.42 7.43
CA VAL A 119 2.83 9.34 8.41
C VAL A 119 3.41 9.69 9.79
N ALA A 120 4.60 10.30 9.84
CA ALA A 120 5.20 10.73 11.10
C ALA A 120 4.29 11.75 11.82
N GLU A 121 3.77 12.74 11.09
CA GLU A 121 2.82 13.73 11.63
C GLU A 121 1.56 13.06 12.19
N ALA A 122 0.95 12.14 11.44
CA ALA A 122 -0.23 11.39 11.89
C ALA A 122 0.02 10.57 13.18
N LEU A 123 1.27 10.16 13.42
CA LEU A 123 1.70 9.46 14.63
C LEU A 123 2.19 10.39 15.76
N GLY A 124 2.12 11.71 15.58
CA GLY A 124 2.63 12.70 16.53
C GLY A 124 4.15 12.65 16.68
N LEU A 125 4.86 12.39 15.58
CA LEU A 125 6.31 12.24 15.49
C LEU A 125 6.89 13.22 14.47
N VAL A 126 8.19 13.48 14.58
CA VAL A 126 8.96 14.26 13.61
C VAL A 126 9.75 13.31 12.72
N PHE A 127 9.56 13.42 11.40
CA PHE A 127 10.36 12.67 10.44
C PHE A 127 11.83 13.13 10.46
N ASP A 128 12.74 12.16 10.56
CA ASP A 128 14.19 12.41 10.67
C ASP A 128 14.98 11.63 9.60
N GLY A 129 14.34 11.37 8.45
CA GLY A 129 14.94 10.68 7.32
C GLY A 129 14.59 9.19 7.22
N PHE A 130 15.05 8.58 6.13
CA PHE A 130 14.83 7.17 5.84
C PHE A 130 16.11 6.44 5.45
N SER A 131 16.05 5.12 5.49
CA SER A 131 17.12 4.24 5.02
C SER A 131 16.52 3.07 4.24
N ILE A 132 17.30 2.50 3.32
CA ILE A 132 16.92 1.30 2.57
C ILE A 132 17.74 0.11 3.09
N ALA A 133 17.04 -0.92 3.55
CA ALA A 133 17.60 -2.23 3.88
C ALA A 133 17.26 -3.21 2.76
N ARG A 134 18.16 -4.15 2.48
CA ARG A 134 17.86 -5.28 1.58
C ARG A 134 17.32 -6.45 2.38
N HIS A 135 16.20 -7.02 1.94
CA HIS A 135 15.68 -8.28 2.48
C HIS A 135 16.37 -9.50 1.83
#